data_AF-A0A6C0QYS1-F1
#
_entry.id   AF-A0A6C0QYS1-F1
#
_cell.length_a   1.000
_cell.length_b   1.000
_cell.length_c   1.000
_cell.angle_alpha   90.00
_cell.angle_beta   90.00
_cell.angle_gamma   90.00
#
_symmetry.space_group_name_H-M   'P 1'
#
loop_
_entity.id
_entity.type
_entity.pdbx_description
1 polymer ?
#
loop_
_entity_poly.entity_id
_entity_poly.type
_entity_poly.pdbx_seq_one_letter_code
_entity_poly.pdbx_strand_id
1 'polypeptide(L)'
;MSTKKAAGFLTQAFIFSVIMLVSHIITALLPIPMPASVIGLVLLFVLLCLKVVKLEQVESFGAALTGIIGFLFVPSGISVMNSLGVMQQFGLQIILVIFAATAILLAVTGLFSQMILGKRSMEGLIGEEKGKETDCQPIQKKRGRTKKQTA
;
A
#
# COMPACT_ATOMS: atom_id res chain seq x y z
N MET A 1 -34.04 1.74 -4.24
CA MET A 1 -33.25 1.09 -3.16
C MET A 1 -31.73 1.30 -3.33
N SER A 2 -31.24 2.53 -3.54
CA SER A 2 -29.80 2.77 -3.87
C SER A 2 -29.01 3.61 -2.84
N THR A 3 -29.61 4.04 -1.72
CA THR A 3 -28.97 5.03 -0.83
C THR A 3 -28.08 4.41 0.26
N LYS A 4 -28.19 3.12 0.60
CA LYS A 4 -27.37 2.51 1.67
C LYS A 4 -25.92 2.18 1.29
N LYS A 5 -25.59 2.03 0.00
CA LYS A 5 -24.23 1.64 -0.43
C LYS A 5 -23.27 2.83 -0.55
N ALA A 6 -23.77 3.99 -1.02
CA ALA A 6 -23.00 5.24 -1.09
C ALA A 6 -22.61 5.77 0.30
N ALA A 7 -23.50 5.60 1.29
CA ALA A 7 -23.21 5.93 2.68
C ALA A 7 -22.00 5.16 3.23
N GLY A 8 -21.76 3.94 2.73
CA GLY A 8 -20.56 3.16 3.00
C GLY A 8 -19.32 3.92 2.55
N PHE A 9 -19.15 4.14 1.25
CA PHE A 9 -17.96 4.77 0.65
C PHE A 9 -17.61 6.13 1.26
N LEU A 10 -18.61 6.99 1.49
CA LEU A 10 -18.36 8.31 2.10
C LEU A 10 -17.88 8.17 3.56
N THR A 11 -18.41 7.19 4.30
CA THR A 11 -17.92 6.86 5.64
C THR A 11 -16.48 6.33 5.57
N GLN A 12 -16.13 5.52 4.57
CA GLN A 12 -14.76 5.01 4.38
C GLN A 12 -13.76 6.16 4.11
N ALA A 13 -14.13 7.08 3.21
CA ALA A 13 -13.34 8.28 2.94
C ALA A 13 -13.19 9.17 4.17
N PHE A 14 -14.26 9.30 4.97
CA PHE A 14 -14.23 10.02 6.23
C PHE A 14 -13.27 9.38 7.25
N ILE A 15 -13.28 8.05 7.40
CA ILE A 15 -12.30 7.34 8.25
C ILE A 15 -10.86 7.66 7.81
N PHE A 16 -10.55 7.56 6.51
CA PHE A 16 -9.20 7.88 6.00
C PHE A 16 -8.83 9.35 6.24
N SER A 17 -9.77 10.26 6.06
CA SER A 17 -9.58 11.70 6.31
C SER A 17 -9.28 12.00 7.78
N VAL A 18 -10.05 11.41 8.71
CA VAL A 18 -9.82 11.57 10.16
C VAL A 18 -8.47 10.99 10.58
N ILE A 19 -8.10 9.82 10.06
CA ILE A 19 -6.79 9.19 10.35
C ILE A 19 -5.65 10.09 9.86
N MET A 20 -5.71 10.58 8.62
CA MET A 20 -4.70 11.49 8.09
C MET A 20 -4.60 12.80 8.89
N LEU A 21 -5.73 13.35 9.32
CA LEU A 21 -5.77 14.55 10.16
C LEU A 21 -5.09 14.30 11.52
N VAL A 22 -5.43 13.19 12.19
CA VAL A 22 -4.78 12.79 13.45
C VAL A 22 -3.29 12.56 13.25
N SER A 23 -2.89 11.87 12.18
CA SER A 23 -1.47 11.63 11.86
C SER A 23 -0.70 12.92 11.57
N HIS A 24 -1.34 13.91 10.94
CA HIS A 24 -0.72 15.21 10.72
C HIS A 24 -0.49 15.96 12.04
N ILE A 25 -1.47 15.93 12.95
CA ILE A 25 -1.33 16.49 14.31
C ILE A 25 -0.21 15.78 15.08
N ILE A 26 -0.15 14.44 15.03
CA ILE A 26 0.93 13.66 15.65
C ILE A 26 2.30 14.02 15.06
N THR A 27 2.38 14.24 13.75
CA THR A 27 3.63 14.64 13.09
C THR A 27 4.08 16.03 13.53
N ALA A 28 3.16 16.95 13.79
CA ALA A 28 3.48 18.27 14.33
C ALA A 28 3.95 18.22 15.79
N LEU A 29 3.50 17.20 16.55
CA LEU A 29 3.89 16.97 17.95
C LEU A 29 5.24 16.24 18.08
N LEU A 30 5.59 15.36 17.16
CA LEU A 30 6.91 14.71 17.14
C LEU A 30 7.91 15.53 16.30
N PRO A 31 9.05 15.98 16.84
CA PRO A 31 10.09 16.71 16.10
C PRO A 31 10.89 15.84 15.10
N ILE A 32 10.37 14.67 14.70
CA ILE A 32 11.01 13.75 13.75
C ILE A 32 10.37 13.93 12.36
N PRO A 33 11.14 14.15 11.28
CA PRO A 33 10.62 14.40 9.93
C PRO A 33 10.18 13.09 9.26
N MET A 34 9.10 12.47 9.75
CA MET A 34 8.44 11.34 9.09
C MET A 34 7.21 11.85 8.32
N PRO A 35 6.97 11.37 7.09
CA PRO A 35 5.76 11.75 6.36
C PRO A 35 4.51 11.25 7.10
N ALA A 36 3.51 12.13 7.23
CA ALA A 36 2.25 11.83 7.92
C ALA A 36 1.54 10.57 7.38
N SER A 37 1.75 10.24 6.09
CA SER A 37 1.23 9.01 5.45
C SER A 37 1.70 7.73 6.14
N VAL A 38 2.98 7.65 6.53
CA VAL A 38 3.52 6.46 7.20
C VAL A 38 2.94 6.32 8.61
N ILE A 39 2.79 7.44 9.32
CA ILE A 39 2.16 7.47 10.65
C ILE A 39 0.68 7.07 10.54
N GLY A 40 -0.02 7.51 9.49
CA GLY A 40 -1.42 7.11 9.21
C GLY A 40 -1.58 5.63 8.94
N LEU A 41 -0.64 5.01 8.23
CA LEU A 41 -0.64 3.57 7.99
C LEU A 41 -0.49 2.77 9.30
N VAL A 42 0.46 3.17 10.15
CA VAL A 42 0.68 2.52 11.46
C VAL A 42 -0.54 2.74 12.37
N LEU A 43 -1.11 3.95 12.39
CA LEU A 43 -2.28 4.26 13.20
C LEU A 43 -3.51 3.46 12.78
N LEU A 44 -3.76 3.35 11.47
CA LEU A 44 -4.84 2.53 10.92
C LEU A 44 -4.65 1.05 11.28
N PHE A 45 -3.40 0.55 11.22
CA PHE A 45 -3.08 -0.82 11.61
C PHE A 45 -3.41 -1.09 13.08
N VAL A 46 -3.04 -0.19 13.99
CA VAL A 46 -3.36 -0.33 15.43
C VAL A 46 -4.87 -0.28 15.67
N LEU A 47 -5.60 0.62 15.01
CA LEU A 47 -7.08 0.69 15.09
C LEU A 47 -7.77 -0.59 14.58
N LEU A 48 -7.17 -1.23 13.59
CA LEU A 48 -7.64 -2.51 13.05
C LEU A 48 -7.37 -3.67 14.02
N CYS A 49 -6.20 -3.69 14.66
CA CYS A 49 -5.87 -4.65 15.73
C CYS A 49 -6.82 -4.53 16.93
N LEU A 50 -7.19 -3.31 17.32
CA LEU A 50 -8.18 -3.03 18.36
C LEU A 50 -9.62 -3.36 17.93
N LYS A 51 -9.82 -3.82 16.68
CA LYS A 51 -11.11 -4.23 16.09
C LYS A 51 -12.19 -3.13 16.13
N VAL A 52 -11.79 -1.88 16.32
CA VAL A 52 -12.66 -0.69 16.34
C VAL A 52 -13.10 -0.33 14.91
N VAL A 53 -12.20 -0.50 13.94
CA VAL A 53 -12.47 -0.27 12.51
C VAL A 53 -12.65 -1.60 11.79
N LYS A 54 -13.72 -1.76 10.99
CA LYS A 54 -13.93 -2.96 10.17
C LYS A 54 -13.06 -2.89 8.91
N LEU A 55 -12.34 -3.98 8.64
CA LEU A 55 -11.48 -4.14 7.46
C LEU A 55 -12.25 -3.93 6.14
N GLU A 56 -13.50 -4.42 6.09
CA GLU A 56 -14.42 -4.24 4.95
C GLU A 56 -14.67 -2.76 4.60
N GLN A 57 -14.54 -1.85 5.59
CA GLN A 57 -14.68 -0.41 5.40
C GLN A 57 -13.39 0.30 4.96
N VAL A 58 -12.23 -0.33 4.97
CA VAL A 58 -11.01 0.33 4.45
C VAL A 58 -10.55 -0.26 3.12
N GLU A 59 -10.86 -1.54 2.89
CA GLU A 59 -10.49 -2.27 1.68
C GLU A 59 -11.13 -1.68 0.41
N SER A 60 -12.44 -1.40 0.41
CA SER A 60 -13.10 -0.90 -0.81
C SER A 60 -12.62 0.49 -1.24
N PHE A 61 -12.25 1.37 -0.29
CA PHE A 61 -11.70 2.69 -0.59
C PHE A 61 -10.23 2.60 -1.02
N GLY A 62 -9.43 1.78 -0.32
CA GLY A 62 -8.05 1.52 -0.70
C GLY A 62 -7.91 0.88 -2.09
N ALA A 63 -8.80 -0.05 -2.44
CA ALA A 63 -8.84 -0.65 -3.77
C ALA A 63 -9.18 0.38 -4.86
N ALA A 64 -10.13 1.28 -4.60
CA ALA A 64 -10.45 2.37 -5.52
C ALA A 64 -9.27 3.33 -5.74
N LEU A 65 -8.57 3.71 -4.65
CA LEU A 65 -7.36 4.53 -4.74
C LEU A 65 -6.21 3.82 -5.46
N THR A 66 -6.03 2.53 -5.20
CA THR A 66 -4.99 1.73 -5.88
C THR A 66 -5.29 1.61 -7.38
N GLY A 67 -6.56 1.50 -7.75
CA GLY A 67 -7.00 1.48 -9.14
C GLY A 67 -6.67 2.76 -9.92
N ILE A 68 -6.58 3.92 -9.26
CA ILE A 68 -6.23 5.19 -9.91
C ILE A 68 -4.73 5.50 -9.92
N ILE A 69 -3.88 4.66 -9.30
CA ILE A 69 -2.42 4.86 -9.29
C ILE A 69 -1.87 4.96 -10.71
N GLY A 70 -2.33 4.09 -11.63
CA GLY A 70 -1.95 4.13 -13.04
C GLY A 70 -2.29 5.46 -13.72
N PHE A 71 -3.43 6.06 -13.36
CA PHE A 71 -3.83 7.38 -13.87
C PHE A 71 -2.95 8.51 -13.32
N LEU A 72 -2.53 8.44 -12.04
CA LEU A 72 -1.60 9.43 -11.46
C LEU A 72 -0.17 9.34 -12.05
N PHE A 73 0.20 8.21 -12.63
CA PHE A 73 1.46 8.06 -13.35
C PHE A 73 1.48 8.78 -14.70
N VAL A 74 0.33 8.97 -15.35
CA VAL A 74 0.26 9.63 -16.68
C VAL A 74 0.75 11.08 -16.63
N PRO A 75 0.27 11.97 -15.74
CA PRO A 75 0.80 13.33 -15.63
C PRO A 75 2.30 13.37 -15.28
N SER A 76 2.73 12.48 -14.38
CA SER A 76 4.12 12.38 -13.96
C SER A 76 5.04 11.99 -15.12
N GLY A 77 4.61 11.05 -15.97
CA GLY A 77 5.35 10.63 -17.16
C GLY A 77 5.42 11.71 -18.24
N ILE A 78 4.32 12.45 -18.46
CA ILE A 78 4.30 13.56 -19.42
C ILE A 78 5.29 14.66 -19.02
N SER A 79 5.43 14.94 -17.72
CA SER A 79 6.42 15.90 -17.21
C SER A 79 7.86 15.50 -17.54
N VAL A 80 8.17 14.20 -17.51
CA VAL A 80 9.49 13.68 -17.87
C VAL A 80 9.74 13.82 -19.36
N MET A 81 8.71 13.57 -20.19
CA MET A 81 8.83 13.72 -21.66
C MET A 81 9.12 15.16 -22.09
N ASN A 82 8.64 16.17 -21.38
CA ASN A 82 8.99 17.57 -21.68
C ASN A 82 10.49 17.88 -21.41
N SER A 83 11.18 17.04 -20.64
CA SER A 83 12.60 17.19 -20.28
C SER A 83 13.54 16.25 -21.06
N LEU A 84 13.11 15.75 -22.22
CA LEU A 84 13.85 14.79 -23.05
C LEU A 84 15.27 15.26 -23.43
N GLY A 85 15.49 16.57 -23.59
CA GLY A 85 16.81 17.11 -23.94
C GLY A 85 17.88 16.87 -22.86
N VAL A 86 17.51 16.98 -21.58
CA VAL A 86 18.39 16.67 -20.44
C VAL A 86 18.56 15.15 -20.30
N MET A 87 17.49 14.39 -20.57
CA MET A 87 17.50 12.94 -20.53
C MET A 87 18.43 12.32 -21.59
N GLN A 88 18.59 12.94 -22.77
CA GLN A 88 19.51 12.43 -23.79
C GLN A 88 20.98 12.60 -23.42
N GLN A 89 21.34 13.69 -22.74
CA GLN A 89 22.72 13.95 -22.32
C GLN A 89 23.13 13.11 -21.10
N PHE A 90 22.21 12.92 -20.15
CA PHE A 90 22.49 12.19 -18.90
C PHE A 90 21.90 10.78 -18.85
N GLY A 91 21.21 10.32 -19.90
CA GLY A 91 20.41 9.09 -19.88
C GLY A 91 21.21 7.85 -19.52
N LEU A 92 22.42 7.70 -20.07
CA LEU A 92 23.33 6.60 -19.71
C LEU A 92 23.74 6.65 -18.24
N GLN A 93 24.01 7.85 -17.72
CA GLN A 93 24.40 8.03 -16.32
C GLN A 93 23.24 7.71 -15.37
N ILE A 94 22.00 8.09 -15.73
CA ILE A 94 20.79 7.74 -14.96
C ILE A 94 20.60 6.21 -14.91
N ILE A 95 20.69 5.51 -16.04
CA ILE A 95 20.50 4.06 -16.09
C ILE A 95 21.52 3.34 -15.20
N LEU A 96 22.80 3.76 -15.29
CA LEU A 96 23.87 3.19 -14.48
C LEU A 96 23.64 3.43 -12.99
N VAL A 97 23.21 4.64 -12.61
CA VAL A 97 22.89 4.99 -11.22
C VAL A 97 21.70 4.18 -10.70
N ILE A 98 20.64 4.00 -11.49
CA ILE A 98 19.47 3.19 -11.09
C ILE A 98 19.89 1.75 -10.85
N PHE A 99 20.67 1.16 -11.77
CA PHE A 99 21.13 -0.22 -11.62
C PHE A 99 22.04 -0.39 -10.41
N ALA A 100 22.99 0.53 -10.21
CA ALA A 100 23.89 0.54 -9.06
C ALA A 100 23.11 0.70 -7.75
N ALA A 101 22.19 1.66 -7.66
CA ALA A 101 21.37 1.88 -6.47
C ALA A 101 20.48 0.67 -6.17
N THR A 102 19.91 0.03 -7.18
CA THR A 102 19.11 -1.19 -7.03
C THR A 102 19.96 -2.35 -6.52
N ALA A 103 21.14 -2.57 -7.10
CA ALA A 103 22.06 -3.62 -6.66
C ALA A 103 22.52 -3.40 -5.21
N ILE A 104 22.85 -2.16 -4.83
CA ILE A 104 23.25 -1.81 -3.46
C ILE A 104 22.07 -1.99 -2.50
N LEU A 105 20.87 -1.51 -2.84
CA LEU A 105 19.68 -1.66 -2.00
C LEU A 105 19.36 -3.14 -1.75
N LEU A 106 19.43 -3.98 -2.78
CA LEU A 106 19.24 -5.43 -2.67
C LEU A 106 20.33 -6.08 -1.81
N ALA A 107 21.60 -5.70 -2.00
CA ALA A 107 22.70 -6.22 -1.21
C ALA A 107 22.57 -5.84 0.28
N VAL A 108 22.30 -4.57 0.58
CA VAL A 108 22.14 -4.08 1.97
C VAL A 108 20.93 -4.75 2.63
N THR A 109 19.78 -4.82 1.95
CA THR A 109 18.58 -5.48 2.49
C THR A 109 18.83 -6.98 2.71
N GLY A 110 19.52 -7.64 1.78
CA GLY A 110 19.93 -9.03 1.90
C GLY A 110 20.88 -9.27 3.08
N LEU A 111 21.92 -8.44 3.23
CA LEU A 111 22.85 -8.52 4.36
C LEU A 111 22.16 -8.23 5.70
N PHE A 112 21.27 -7.23 5.74
CA PHE A 112 20.51 -6.87 6.93
C PHE A 112 19.60 -8.04 7.39
N SER A 113 18.91 -8.68 6.44
CA SER A 113 18.12 -9.89 6.70
C SER A 113 19.00 -11.04 7.20
N GLN A 114 20.16 -11.28 6.57
CA GLN A 114 21.09 -12.34 6.97
C GLN A 114 21.73 -12.10 8.35
N MET A 115 21.98 -10.84 8.73
CA MET A 115 22.45 -10.47 10.06
C MET A 115 21.40 -10.74 11.13
N ILE A 116 20.12 -10.44 10.85
CA ILE A 116 19.01 -10.69 11.77
C ILE A 116 18.70 -12.21 11.86
N LEU A 117 18.81 -12.94 10.75
CA LEU A 117 18.48 -14.37 10.68
C LEU A 117 19.65 -15.34 10.94
N GLY A 118 20.88 -14.83 11.14
CA GLY A 118 22.01 -15.61 11.66
C GLY A 118 22.20 -16.98 10.99
N LYS A 119 22.68 -16.99 9.73
CA LYS A 119 23.10 -18.20 8.97
C LYS A 119 22.03 -19.30 8.85
N ARG A 120 21.06 -19.08 7.97
CA ARG A 120 20.47 -20.17 7.16
C ARG A 120 20.01 -19.61 5.81
N SER A 121 20.81 -19.93 4.79
CA SER A 121 20.47 -20.04 3.36
C SER A 121 19.38 -19.12 2.79
N MET A 122 19.84 -18.09 2.06
CA MET A 122 19.50 -17.83 0.66
C MET A 122 18.11 -18.31 0.16
N GLU A 123 16.99 -17.71 0.60
CA GLU A 123 15.68 -17.96 -0.06
C GLU A 123 14.63 -16.83 0.14
N GLY A 124 15.02 -15.66 0.66
CA GLY A 124 14.03 -14.74 1.25
C GLY A 124 13.51 -13.58 0.39
N LEU A 125 14.30 -13.01 -0.53
CA LEU A 125 13.97 -11.67 -1.07
C LEU A 125 13.91 -11.60 -2.61
N ILE A 126 13.66 -12.73 -3.27
CA ILE A 126 13.08 -12.74 -4.63
C ILE A 126 11.53 -12.70 -4.53
N GLY A 127 10.96 -12.79 -3.32
CA GLY A 127 9.55 -13.08 -3.09
C GLY A 127 8.57 -11.90 -2.99
N GLU A 128 9.00 -10.63 -2.93
CA GLU A 128 8.01 -9.55 -2.69
C GLU A 128 7.35 -9.00 -3.97
N GLU A 129 7.87 -9.28 -5.17
CA GLU A 129 7.23 -8.88 -6.45
C GLU A 129 6.49 -10.02 -7.17
N LYS A 130 6.54 -11.27 -6.67
CA LYS A 130 5.77 -12.40 -7.21
C LYS A 130 4.63 -12.88 -6.30
N GLY A 131 4.38 -12.17 -5.19
CA GLY A 131 3.48 -12.58 -4.11
C GLY A 131 2.30 -11.64 -3.81
N LYS A 132 1.82 -10.87 -4.80
CA LYS A 132 0.51 -10.19 -4.74
C LYS A 132 -0.40 -10.57 -5.91
N GLU A 133 -0.30 -11.79 -6.39
CA GLU A 133 -1.37 -12.37 -7.21
C GLU A 133 -1.53 -13.87 -6.95
N THR A 134 -1.51 -14.29 -5.69
CA THR A 134 -2.21 -15.52 -5.29
C THR A 134 -2.44 -15.52 -3.79
N ASP A 135 -3.63 -15.96 -3.39
CA ASP A 135 -4.12 -16.18 -2.02
C ASP A 135 -4.73 -14.94 -1.35
N CYS A 136 -6.02 -14.87 -1.02
CA CYS A 136 -7.11 -15.83 -0.86
C CYS A 136 -8.38 -14.95 -0.80
N GLN A 137 -9.61 -15.27 -1.13
CA GLN A 137 -10.33 -16.41 -1.67
C GLN A 137 -11.80 -15.91 -1.76
N PRO A 138 -12.73 -16.62 -2.43
CA PRO A 138 -14.11 -16.21 -2.54
C PRO A 138 -14.79 -16.15 -1.15
N ILE A 139 -15.14 -14.95 -0.70
CA ILE A 139 -16.12 -14.69 0.37
C ILE A 139 -17.53 -15.06 -0.13
N GLN A 140 -17.75 -16.30 -0.58
CA GLN A 140 -19.08 -16.79 -1.00
C GLN A 140 -19.37 -18.24 -0.60
N LYS A 141 -18.75 -18.76 0.46
CA LYS A 141 -19.10 -20.10 0.96
C LYS A 141 -19.08 -20.17 2.48
N LYS A 142 -20.07 -19.53 3.13
CA LYS A 142 -20.76 -19.97 4.37
C LYS A 142 -21.65 -18.84 4.91
N ARG A 143 -22.80 -18.61 4.26
CA ARG A 143 -23.95 -17.98 4.93
C ARG A 143 -25.24 -18.59 4.40
N GLY A 144 -25.69 -19.68 5.07
CA GLY A 144 -27.05 -20.19 4.94
C GLY A 144 -27.22 -21.63 4.45
N ARG A 145 -26.73 -22.63 5.19
CA ARG A 145 -27.62 -23.78 5.47
C ARG A 145 -28.63 -23.30 6.51
N THR A 146 -29.86 -23.80 6.40
CA THR A 146 -30.95 -23.71 7.41
C THR A 146 -31.94 -22.54 7.28
N LYS A 147 -32.76 -22.58 6.23
CA LYS A 147 -34.22 -22.79 6.40
C LYS A 147 -34.53 -24.09 5.65
N LYS A 148 -34.81 -25.20 6.34
CA LYS A 148 -36.16 -25.64 6.74
C LYS A 148 -37.12 -25.55 5.53
N GLN A 149 -37.52 -26.70 4.94
CA GLN A 149 -38.67 -27.49 5.41
C GLN A 149 -39.93 -26.63 5.19
N THR A 150 -40.84 -26.94 4.27
CA THR A 150 -41.76 -28.09 4.30
C THR A 150 -42.67 -27.99 3.06
N ALA A 151 -43.14 -29.15 2.58
CA ALA A 151 -44.30 -29.37 1.68
C ALA A 151 -44.16 -28.98 0.21
#